data_AF-A0A396HGZ0-F1
#
_entry.id   AF-A0A396HGZ0-F1
#
_cell.length_a   1.000
_cell.length_b   1.000
_cell.length_c   1.000
_cell.angle_alpha   90.00
_cell.angle_beta   90.00
_cell.angle_gamma   90.00
#
_symmetry.space_group_name_H-M   'P 1'
#
loop_
_entity.id
_entity.type
_entity.pdbx_description
1 polymer ?
#
loop_
_entity_poly.entity_id
_entity_poly.type
_entity_poly.pdbx_seq_one_letter_code
_entity_poly.pdbx_strand_id
1 'polypeptide(L)' 'MKRRKYMDQPLMFVYVLIIFLSQFLIVTSRSKFPCLSIIDCPDLRYHTLQNCIRGFCVYLE' A
#
# COMPACT_ATOMS: atom_id res chain seq x y z
N MET A 1 13.62 33.74 31.30
CA MET A 1 13.91 32.56 30.45
C MET A 1 12.63 32.06 29.79
N LYS A 2 12.46 32.36 28.50
CA LYS A 2 11.26 31.97 27.72
C LYS A 2 11.45 30.53 27.26
N ARG A 3 10.80 29.56 27.93
CA ARG A 3 10.75 28.18 27.45
C ARG A 3 10.03 28.20 26.10
N ARG A 4 10.76 28.16 24.99
CA ARG A 4 10.23 27.74 23.69
C ARG A 4 9.81 26.29 23.89
N LYS A 5 8.53 26.05 24.14
CA LYS A 5 7.96 24.71 24.03
C LYS A 5 8.24 24.27 22.60
N TYR A 6 9.07 23.25 22.46
CA TYR A 6 9.31 22.53 21.22
C TYR A 6 7.99 21.81 20.87
N MET A 7 7.03 22.55 20.31
CA MET A 7 5.75 22.00 19.85
C MET A 7 5.87 21.44 18.41
N ASP A 8 7.01 21.65 17.75
CA ASP A 8 7.29 21.22 16.38
C ASP A 8 7.76 19.76 16.27
N GLN A 9 8.14 19.10 17.38
CA GLN A 9 8.71 17.74 17.41
C GLN A 9 7.66 16.69 17.06
N PRO A 10 6.50 16.67 17.73
CA PRO A 10 5.48 15.69 17.43
C PRO A 10 4.90 15.92 16.03
N LEU A 11 4.78 17.17 15.59
CA LEU A 11 4.27 17.52 14.25
C LEU A 11 5.19 16.99 13.14
N MET A 12 6.49 17.24 13.24
CA MET A 12 7.48 16.72 12.28
C MET A 12 7.48 15.19 12.24
N PHE A 13 7.40 14.54 13.40
CA PHE A 13 7.37 13.09 13.50
C PHE A 13 6.14 12.49 12.81
N VAL A 14 4.95 13.04 13.09
CA VAL A 14 3.69 12.60 12.46
C VAL A 14 3.75 12.78 10.95
N TYR A 15 4.32 13.90 10.47
CA TYR A 15 4.44 14.17 9.04
C TYR A 15 5.31 13.13 8.32
N VAL A 16 6.48 12.81 8.89
CA VAL A 16 7.38 11.78 8.36
C VAL A 16 6.72 10.41 8.38
N LEU A 17 6.00 10.08 9.45
CA LEU A 17 5.27 8.82 9.58
C LEU A 17 4.19 8.68 8.49
N ILE A 18 3.40 9.73 8.24
CA ILE A 18 2.36 9.74 7.21
C ILE A 18 2.96 9.55 5.82
N ILE A 19 4.07 10.24 5.51
CA ILE A 19 4.75 10.10 4.23
C ILE A 19 5.24 8.65 4.05
N PHE A 20 5.88 8.09 5.07
CA PHE A 20 6.40 6.72 5.04
C PHE A 20 5.28 5.70 4.83
N LEU A 21 4.19 5.82 5.60
CA LEU A 21 3.02 4.95 5.49
C LEU A 21 2.32 5.11 4.14
N SER A 22 2.23 6.33 3.60
CA SER A 22 1.58 6.57 2.30
C SER A 22 2.37 5.92 1.16
N GLN A 23 3.70 6.03 1.16
CA GLN A 23 4.53 5.36 0.16
C GLN A 23 4.45 3.83 0.29
N PHE A 24 4.48 3.32 1.52
CA PHE A 24 4.33 1.89 1.79
C PHE A 24 2.94 1.38 1.36
N LEU A 25 1.89 2.15 1.60
CA LEU A 25 0.52 1.85 1.18
C LEU A 25 0.42 1.82 -0.35
N ILE A 26 1.02 2.76 -1.06
CA ILE A 26 1.01 2.79 -2.53
C ILE A 26 1.75 1.58 -3.11
N VAL A 27 2.89 1.19 -2.54
CA VAL A 27 3.66 0.01 -2.97
C VAL A 27 2.86 -1.27 -2.72
N THR A 28 2.20 -1.38 -1.56
CA THR A 28 1.38 -2.55 -1.22
C THR A 28 0.06 -2.58 -2.00
N SER A 29 -0.56 -1.44 -2.29
CA SER A 29 -1.83 -1.35 -3.01
C SER A 29 -1.67 -1.52 -4.52
N ARG A 30 -0.50 -1.19 -5.10
CA ARG A 30 -0.27 -1.30 -6.55
C ARG A 30 -0.35 -2.72 -7.11
N SER A 31 -0.26 -3.75 -6.28
CA SER A 31 -0.02 -5.11 -6.78
C SER A 31 -1.19 -6.07 -6.67
N LYS A 32 -2.32 -5.69 -6.05
CA LYS A 32 -3.25 -6.69 -5.53
C LYS A 32 -4.71 -6.25 -5.62
N PHE A 33 -5.34 -6.59 -6.74
CA PHE A 33 -6.81 -6.57 -6.84
C PHE A 33 -7.37 -7.57 -5.81
N PRO A 34 -8.32 -7.18 -4.95
CA PRO A 34 -8.96 -8.14 -4.06
C PRO A 34 -9.76 -9.16 -4.88
N CYS A 35 -9.72 -10.43 -4.48
CA CYS A 35 -10.46 -11.51 -5.11
C CYS A 35 -10.95 -12.53 -4.07
N LEU A 36 -12.09 -13.16 -4.34
CA LEU A 36 -12.57 -14.33 -3.61
C LEU A 36 -12.28 -15.61 -4.40
N SER A 37 -12.33 -15.49 -5.72
CA SER A 37 -12.01 -16.53 -6.69
C SER A 37 -11.23 -15.94 -7.86
N ILE A 38 -10.60 -16.79 -8.67
CA ILE A 38 -9.80 -16.38 -9.84
C ILE A 38 -10.65 -15.56 -10.83
N ILE A 39 -11.95 -15.84 -10.92
CA ILE A 39 -12.89 -15.10 -11.78
C ILE A 39 -13.09 -13.62 -11.41
N ASP A 40 -12.77 -13.23 -10.17
CA ASP A 40 -12.89 -11.83 -9.72
C ASP A 40 -11.71 -10.98 -10.20
N CYS A 41 -10.66 -11.63 -10.66
CA CYS A 41 -9.45 -10.96 -11.10
C CYS A 41 -9.60 -10.48 -12.55
N PRO A 42 -9.26 -9.22 -12.85
CA PRO A 42 -9.35 -8.73 -14.22
C PRO A 42 -8.36 -9.49 -15.10
N ASP A 43 -8.87 -9.99 -16.22
CA ASP A 43 -8.08 -10.71 -17.23
C ASP A 43 -7.18 -9.72 -17.97
N LEU A 44 -5.97 -9.56 -17.43
CA LEU A 44 -4.92 -8.78 -18.05
C LEU A 44 -4.28 -9.69 -19.11
N ARG A 45 -4.62 -9.44 -20.39
CA ARG A 45 -4.16 -10.15 -21.59
C ARG A 45 -2.64 -10.45 -21.68
N TYR A 46 -1.83 -9.87 -20.80
CA TYR A 46 -0.38 -9.99 -20.75
C TYR A 46 0.15 -10.97 -19.71
N HIS A 47 -0.69 -11.48 -18.80
CA HIS A 47 -0.24 -12.40 -17.76
C HIS A 47 -0.71 -13.83 -18.05
N THR A 48 0.24 -14.73 -18.22
CA THR A 48 0.00 -16.13 -18.60
C THR A 48 -0.67 -16.93 -17.48
N LEU A 49 -0.44 -16.54 -16.22
CA LEU A 49 -0.94 -17.22 -15.04
C LEU A 49 -1.47 -16.20 -14.03
N GLN A 50 -2.75 -16.32 -13.70
CA GLN A 50 -3.43 -15.52 -12.69
C GLN A 50 -3.93 -16.44 -11.60
N ASN A 51 -3.69 -16.07 -10.34
CA ASN A 51 -4.17 -16.84 -9.21
C ASN A 51 -4.69 -15.95 -8.09
N CYS A 52 -5.71 -16.41 -7.37
CA CYS A 52 -6.23 -15.70 -6.20
C CYS A 52 -5.55 -16.23 -4.94
N ILE A 53 -4.59 -15.48 -4.38
CA ILE A 53 -3.79 -15.90 -3.22
C ILE A 53 -4.02 -14.93 -2.07
N ARG A 54 -4.51 -15.47 -0.94
CA ARG A 54 -4.81 -14.70 0.29
C ARG A 54 -5.78 -13.53 0.06
N GLY A 55 -6.75 -13.74 -0.82
CA GLY A 55 -7.77 -12.73 -1.14
C GLY A 55 -7.30 -11.68 -2.14
N PHE A 56 -6.18 -11.91 -2.84
CA PHE A 56 -5.64 -10.98 -3.82
C PHE A 56 -5.18 -11.67 -5.10
N CYS A 57 -5.40 -11.00 -6.23
CA CYS A 57 -4.95 -11.44 -7.54
C CYS A 57 -3.43 -11.31 -7.62
N VAL A 58 -2.78 -12.43 -7.85
CA VAL A 58 -1.35 -12.53 -8.12
C VAL A 58 -1.18 -12.91 -9.57
N TYR A 59 -0.42 -12.09 -10.28
CA TYR A 59 -0.08 -12.29 -11.69
C TYR A 59 1.34 -12.81 -11.76
N LEU A 60 1.51 -13.98 -12.37
CA LEU A 60 2.81 -14.56 -12.70
C LEU A 60 3.04 -14.29 -14.19
N GLU A 61 4.16 -13.63 -14.51
CA GLU A 61 4.60 -13.35 -15.89
C GLU A 61 5.11 -14.64 -16.56
#